data_AF-A0AAU9PTD6-F1
#
_entry.id   AF-A0AAU9PTD6-F1
#
_cell.length_a   1.000
_cell.length_b   1.000
_cell.length_c   1.000
_cell.angle_alpha   90.00
_cell.angle_beta   90.00
_cell.angle_gamma   90.00
#
_symmetry.space_group_name_H-M   'P 1'
#
loop_
_entity.id
_entity.type
_entity.pdbx_description
1 polymer ?
#
loop_
_entity_poly.entity_id
_entity_poly.type
_entity_poly.pdbx_seq_one_letter_code
_entity_poly.pdbx_strand_id
1 'polypeptide(L)'
;MNRITLWKQTCRGQDIDYISIRLDAECGATRSYSYEVVMQVGDLELEMRGRCSAGQKVLASLIIRLALAETFCLNCGILPLDEPATNLDVPNAESLAAPLISYHGNLQQ
;
A
#
# COMPACT_ATOMS: atom_id res chain seq x y z
N MET A 1 10.41 8.27 -2.85
CA MET A 1 10.44 6.89 -3.42
C MET A 1 9.62 6.86 -4.73
N ASN A 2 10.00 6.12 -5.79
CA ASN A 2 9.15 6.03 -7.00
C ASN A 2 7.93 5.13 -6.70
N ARG A 3 6.74 5.73 -6.58
CA ARG A 3 5.48 5.16 -6.04
C ARG A 3 5.04 3.80 -6.60
N ILE A 4 5.44 3.47 -7.83
CA ILE A 4 5.05 2.22 -8.52
C ILE A 4 5.89 1.02 -8.02
N THR A 5 7.06 1.26 -7.44
CA THR A 5 8.00 0.16 -7.11
C THR A 5 7.70 -0.53 -5.79
N LEU A 6 6.96 0.10 -4.86
CA LEU A 6 6.82 -0.43 -3.49
C LEU A 6 6.10 -1.77 -3.48
N TRP A 7 4.99 -1.92 -4.22
CA TRP A 7 4.27 -3.19 -4.32
C TRP A 7 5.14 -4.29 -4.94
N LYS A 8 5.77 -4.01 -6.09
CA LYS A 8 6.63 -4.98 -6.79
C LYS A 8 7.89 -5.37 -6.02
N GLN A 9 8.39 -4.47 -5.16
CA GLN A 9 9.55 -4.73 -4.31
C GLN A 9 9.20 -5.59 -3.09
N THR A 10 7.94 -5.55 -2.65
CA THR A 10 7.52 -6.13 -1.37
C THR A 10 6.70 -7.40 -1.54
N CYS A 11 5.79 -7.45 -2.50
CA CYS A 11 5.00 -8.63 -2.78
C CYS A 11 5.78 -9.56 -3.72
N ARG A 12 6.11 -10.76 -3.24
CA ARG A 12 6.82 -11.79 -4.02
C ARG A 12 5.89 -12.69 -4.83
N GLY A 13 4.57 -12.55 -4.66
CA GLY A 13 3.58 -13.29 -5.44
C GLY A 13 3.48 -12.77 -6.87
N GLN A 14 3.29 -13.67 -7.85
CA GLN A 14 3.15 -13.31 -9.27
C GLN A 14 1.72 -12.89 -9.66
N ASP A 15 0.75 -13.01 -8.74
CA ASP A 15 -0.66 -12.89 -9.08
C ASP A 15 -1.16 -11.44 -9.20
N ILE A 16 -0.41 -10.44 -8.70
CA ILE A 16 -0.83 -9.03 -8.68
C ILE A 16 0.32 -8.13 -9.11
N ASP A 17 0.12 -7.38 -10.19
CA ASP A 17 1.13 -6.50 -10.78
C ASP A 17 1.35 -5.22 -9.96
N TYR A 18 0.25 -4.56 -9.58
CA TYR A 18 0.25 -3.39 -8.71
C TYR A 18 -1.13 -3.19 -8.09
N ILE A 19 -1.18 -2.35 -7.06
CA ILE A 19 -2.41 -1.89 -6.43
C ILE A 19 -2.55 -0.37 -6.62
N SER A 20 -3.78 0.12 -6.66
CA SER A 20 -4.07 1.55 -6.69
C SER A 20 -5.35 1.89 -5.93
N ILE A 21 -5.51 3.16 -5.58
CA ILE A 21 -6.72 3.67 -4.95
C ILE A 21 -7.53 4.36 -6.05
N ARG A 22 -8.71 3.82 -6.33
CA ARG A 22 -9.70 4.43 -7.21
C ARG A 22 -10.55 5.40 -6.40
N LEU A 23 -10.80 6.56 -6.97
CA LEU A 23 -11.68 7.59 -6.41
C LEU A 23 -12.88 7.73 -7.34
N ASP A 24 -14.08 7.56 -6.80
CA ASP A 24 -15.31 7.98 -7.44
C ASP A 24 -15.88 9.19 -6.69
N ALA A 25 -16.12 10.27 -7.42
CA ALA A 25 -16.55 11.54 -6.86
C ALA A 25 -17.96 11.86 -7.37
N GLU A 26 -18.95 11.75 -6.49
CA GLU A 26 -20.31 12.13 -6.82
C GLU A 26 -20.47 13.64 -6.65
N CYS A 27 -20.77 14.33 -7.75
CA CYS A 27 -20.99 15.77 -7.77
C CYS A 27 -22.46 16.09 -7.44
N GLY A 28 -22.79 16.05 -6.14
CA GLY A 28 -24.05 16.56 -5.58
C GLY A 28 -23.88 17.89 -4.84
N ALA A 29 -24.95 18.38 -4.18
CA ALA A 29 -24.90 19.59 -3.33
C ALA A 29 -23.91 19.45 -2.14
N THR A 30 -23.67 18.21 -1.70
CA THR A 30 -22.56 17.80 -0.84
C THR A 30 -21.64 16.89 -1.63
N ARG A 31 -20.33 17.16 -1.62
CA ARG A 31 -19.32 16.31 -2.29
C ARG A 31 -19.15 15.02 -1.50
N SER A 32 -19.49 13.90 -2.13
CA SER A 32 -19.25 12.56 -1.60
C SER A 32 -18.10 11.91 -2.37
N TYR A 33 -17.16 11.31 -1.64
CA TYR A 33 -16.02 10.60 -2.24
C TYR A 33 -16.05 9.13 -1.81
N SER A 34 -16.15 8.23 -2.78
CA SER A 34 -15.98 6.80 -2.58
C SER A 34 -14.56 6.39 -2.95
N TYR A 35 -13.90 5.63 -2.08
CA TYR A 35 -12.55 5.13 -2.30
C TYR A 35 -12.56 3.61 -2.33
N GLU A 36 -11.95 3.05 -3.37
CA GLU A 36 -11.82 1.61 -3.55
C GLU A 36 -10.35 1.24 -3.76
N VAL A 37 -9.90 0.16 -3.12
CA VAL A 37 -8.58 -0.38 -3.41
C VAL A 37 -8.72 -1.43 -4.49
N VAL A 38 -8.06 -1.20 -5.63
CA VAL A 38 -8.07 -2.07 -6.80
C VAL A 38 -6.69 -2.66 -7.04
N MET A 39 -6.66 -3.86 -7.62
CA MET A 39 -5.46 -4.56 -8.05
C MET A 39 -5.48 -4.78 -9.56
N GLN A 40 -4.32 -4.68 -10.18
CA GLN A 40 -4.11 -5.07 -11.57
C GLN A 40 -3.56 -6.50 -11.64
N VAL A 41 -4.18 -7.33 -12.48
CA VAL A 41 -3.76 -8.70 -12.77
C VAL A 41 -3.74 -8.88 -14.29
N GLY A 42 -2.55 -8.77 -14.89
CA GLY A 42 -2.41 -8.69 -16.34
C GLY A 42 -3.14 -7.46 -16.89
N ASP A 43 -4.15 -7.68 -17.74
CA ASP A 43 -4.98 -6.61 -18.32
C ASP A 43 -6.28 -6.35 -17.53
N LEU A 44 -6.51 -7.05 -16.42
CA LEU A 44 -7.73 -6.93 -15.62
C LEU A 44 -7.51 -6.05 -14.38
N GLU A 45 -8.40 -5.08 -14.18
CA GLU A 45 -8.50 -4.31 -12.95
C GLU A 45 -9.64 -4.88 -12.08
N LEU A 46 -9.33 -5.24 -10.84
CA LEU A 46 -10.25 -5.92 -9.93
C LEU A 46 -10.27 -5.23 -8.56
N GLU A 47 -11.44 -5.15 -7.93
CA GLU A 47 -11.55 -4.71 -6.55
C GLU A 47 -10.92 -5.74 -5.60
N MET A 48 -10.02 -5.30 -4.72
CA MET A 48 -9.31 -6.18 -3.78
C MET A 48 -10.23 -6.76 -2.70
N ARG A 49 -11.34 -6.08 -2.41
CA ARG A 49 -12.31 -6.51 -1.39
C ARG A 49 -12.87 -7.88 -1.74
N GLY A 50 -12.74 -8.82 -0.80
CA GLY A 50 -13.21 -10.20 -0.99
C GLY A 50 -12.36 -11.05 -1.95
N ARG A 51 -11.30 -10.51 -2.57
CA ARG A 51 -10.48 -11.20 -3.59
C ARG A 51 -9.02 -11.39 -3.21
N CYS A 52 -8.58 -10.81 -2.10
CA CYS A 52 -7.20 -10.91 -1.63
C CYS A 52 -7.04 -11.78 -0.37
N SER A 53 -5.89 -12.43 -0.26
CA SER A 53 -5.49 -13.19 0.93
C SER A 53 -5.27 -12.29 2.15
N ALA A 54 -5.21 -12.88 3.34
CA ALA A 54 -4.93 -12.13 4.57
C ALA A 54 -3.58 -11.39 4.49
N GLY A 55 -2.53 -12.06 4.02
CA GLY A 55 -1.21 -11.45 3.84
C GLY A 55 -1.20 -10.31 2.82
N GLN A 56 -1.88 -10.46 1.67
CA GLN A 56 -2.01 -9.38 0.68
C GLN A 56 -2.73 -8.15 1.24
N LYS A 57 -3.75 -8.35 2.08
CA LYS A 57 -4.45 -7.24 2.76
C LYS A 57 -3.55 -6.51 3.74
N VAL A 58 -2.76 -7.25 4.53
CA VAL A 58 -1.78 -6.66 5.45
C VAL A 58 -0.74 -5.85 4.66
N LEU A 59 -0.20 -6.42 3.59
CA LEU A 59 0.80 -5.76 2.74
C LEU A 59 0.25 -4.49 2.07
N ALA A 60 -0.94 -4.56 1.48
CA ALA A 60 -1.59 -3.41 0.86
C ALA A 60 -1.84 -2.29 1.88
N SER A 61 -2.32 -2.65 3.07
CA SER A 61 -2.54 -1.70 4.17
C SER A 61 -1.25 -0.98 4.57
N LEU A 62 -0.14 -1.71 4.73
CA LEU A 62 1.16 -1.14 5.07
C LEU A 62 1.69 -0.19 3.99
N ILE A 63 1.65 -0.62 2.73
CA ILE A 63 2.10 0.18 1.58
C ILE A 63 1.29 1.48 1.46
N ILE A 64 -0.04 1.41 1.62
CA ILE A 64 -0.90 2.59 1.56
C ILE A 64 -0.59 3.53 2.73
N ARG A 65 -0.41 3.01 3.96
CA ARG A 65 -0.03 3.84 5.12
C ARG A 65 1.32 4.53 4.92
N LEU A 66 2.32 3.83 4.40
CA LEU A 66 3.64 4.40 4.08
C LEU A 66 3.51 5.51 3.03
N ALA A 67 2.76 5.27 1.95
CA ALA A 67 2.55 6.27 0.90
C ALA A 67 1.78 7.51 1.40
N LEU A 68 0.78 7.32 2.26
CA LEU A 68 0.03 8.42 2.87
C LEU A 68 0.91 9.22 3.85
N ALA A 69 1.74 8.54 4.65
CA ALA A 69 2.70 9.20 5.54
C ALA A 69 3.71 10.04 4.73
N GLU A 70 4.29 9.48 3.67
CA GLU A 70 5.22 10.22 2.79
C GLU A 70 4.53 11.43 2.13
N THR A 71 3.26 11.32 1.77
CA THR A 71 2.51 12.37 1.04
C THR A 71 1.97 13.47 1.94
N PHE A 72 1.41 13.12 3.11
CA PHE A 72 0.67 14.06 3.95
C PHE A 72 1.39 14.43 5.25
N CYS A 73 2.31 13.60 5.73
CA CYS A 73 3.04 13.87 6.96
C CYS A 73 4.34 14.62 6.66
N LEU A 74 4.22 15.88 6.22
CA LEU A 74 5.33 16.83 6.24
C LEU A 74 5.82 16.94 7.70
N ASN A 75 7.00 16.39 7.99
CA ASN A 75 7.70 16.41 9.28
C ASN A 75 7.27 15.39 10.36
N CYS A 76 6.43 14.38 10.06
CA CYS A 76 6.24 13.26 10.99
C CYS A 76 7.04 12.03 10.51
N GLY A 77 8.24 11.87 11.06
CA GLY A 77 9.11 10.72 10.77
C GLY A 77 8.75 9.43 11.54
N ILE A 78 7.58 9.38 12.17
CA ILE A 78 7.18 8.26 13.05
C ILE A 78 6.00 7.53 12.42
N LEU A 79 6.19 6.24 12.10
CA LEU A 79 5.14 5.32 11.70
C LEU A 79 5.17 4.11 12.64
N PRO A 80 4.34 4.05 13.69
CA PRO A 80 4.27 2.88 14.56
C PRO A 80 3.63 1.72 13.78
N LEU A 81 4.31 0.57 13.79
CA LEU A 81 3.86 -0.66 13.17
C LEU A 81 3.77 -1.74 14.25
N ASP A 82 2.55 -2.08 14.66
CA ASP A 82 2.31 -3.19 15.59
C ASP A 82 2.08 -4.47 14.78
N GLU A 83 2.88 -5.50 15.07
CA GLU A 83 2.95 -6.78 14.35
C GLU A 83 2.84 -6.70 12.80
N PRO A 84 3.74 -5.96 12.10
CA PRO A 84 3.62 -5.73 10.65
C PRO A 84 3.76 -6.98 9.79
N ALA A 85 4.28 -8.09 10.34
CA ALA A 85 4.47 -9.35 9.64
C ALA A 85 3.32 -10.35 9.87
N THR A 86 2.26 -9.97 10.60
CA THR A 86 1.14 -10.88 10.88
C THR A 86 0.49 -11.35 9.58
N ASN A 87 0.32 -12.67 9.45
CA ASN A 87 -0.18 -13.35 8.23
C ASN A 87 0.72 -13.22 6.98
N LEU A 88 1.96 -12.75 7.11
CA LEU A 88 2.96 -12.85 6.04
C LEU A 88 3.77 -14.14 6.17
N ASP A 89 4.08 -14.75 5.04
CA ASP A 89 5.12 -15.78 4.97
C ASP A 89 6.52 -15.13 5.04
N VAL A 90 7.53 -15.96 5.31
CA VAL A 90 8.92 -15.49 5.47
C VAL A 90 9.39 -14.65 4.28
N PRO A 91 9.15 -15.02 3.00
CA PRO A 91 9.60 -14.22 1.87
C PRO A 91 8.97 -12.82 1.78
N ASN A 92 7.66 -12.69 2.06
CA ASN A 92 7.01 -11.38 2.05
C ASN A 92 7.40 -10.54 3.27
N ALA A 93 7.59 -11.17 4.44
CA ALA A 93 8.09 -10.48 5.63
C ALA A 93 9.51 -9.93 5.43
N GLU A 94 10.42 -10.72 4.86
CA GLU A 94 11.79 -10.28 4.53
C GLU A 94 11.78 -9.19 3.45
N SER A 95 10.94 -9.34 2.43
CA SER A 95 10.83 -8.34 1.35
C SER A 95 10.22 -7.02 1.84
N LEU A 96 9.44 -7.02 2.92
CA LEU A 96 8.95 -5.84 3.61
C LEU A 96 10.03 -5.12 4.42
N ALA A 97 11.02 -5.84 4.93
CA ALA A 97 12.10 -5.24 5.70
C ALA A 97 12.93 -4.24 4.87
N ALA A 98 13.23 -4.55 3.60
CA ALA A 98 14.08 -3.70 2.78
C ALA A 98 13.51 -2.29 2.52
N PRO A 99 12.24 -2.13 2.08
CA PRO A 99 11.59 -0.83 1.97
C PRO A 99 11.55 -0.07 3.29
N LEU A 100 11.26 -0.75 4.41
CA LEU A 100 11.20 -0.13 5.74
C LEU A 100 12.57 0.35 6.22
N ILE A 101 13.64 -0.42 6.00
CA ILE A 101 15.02 -0.01 6.33
C ILE A 101 15.44 1.19 5.48
N SER A 102 15.03 1.22 4.21
CA SER A 102 15.31 2.34 3.31
C SER A 102 14.42 3.56 3.55
N TYR A 103 13.37 3.44 4.37
CA TYR A 103 12.44 4.53 4.68
C TYR A 103 13.16 5.58 5.54
N HIS A 104 13.77 6.55 4.86
CA HIS A 104 14.08 7.83 5.46
C HIS A 104 12.78 8.64 5.43
N GLY A 105 12.07 8.70 6.56
CA GLY A 105 11.14 9.81 6.77
C GLY A 105 11.89 11.11 6.51
N ASN A 106 11.28 12.07 5.80
CA ASN A 106 11.91 13.31 5.33
C ASN A 106 12.51 14.15 6.50
N LEU A 107 13.65 13.71 7.04
CA LEU A 107 14.43 14.36 8.11
C LEU A 107 15.58 15.19 7.54
N GLN A 108 15.57 15.47 6.23
CA GLN A 108 16.47 16.42 5.59
C GLN A 108 15.68 17.61 5.07
N GLN A 109 15.21 18.45 6.00
CA GLN A 109 15.08 19.91 5.83
C GLN A 109 15.49 20.58 7.13
#